data_AF-A0A142WQM8-F1
#
_entry.id   AF-A0A142WQM8-F1
#
_cell.length_a   1.000
_cell.length_b   1.000
_cell.length_c   1.000
_cell.angle_alpha   90.00
_cell.angle_beta   90.00
_cell.angle_gamma   90.00
#
_symmetry.space_group_name_H-M   'P 1'
#
loop_
_entity.id
_entity.type
_entity.pdbx_description
1 polymer ?
#
loop_
_entity_poly.entity_id
_entity_poly.type
_entity_poly.pdbx_seq_one_letter_code
_entity_poly.pdbx_strand_id
1 'polypeptide(L)'
;MAEQFEDQDLEARVTYNADEYEEITSDEVDRVIAAIEELMQSVSSENIRAHLSAAADEIFSLVYDEMGEGFESADDVQTEAA
;
A
#
# COMPACT_ATOMS: atom_id res chain seq x y z
N MET A 1 -8.38 0.34 -48.25
CA MET A 1 -9.09 0.81 -47.04
C MET A 1 -8.24 0.31 -45.90
N ALA A 2 -7.48 1.21 -45.27
CA ALA A 2 -6.46 0.83 -44.29
C ALA A 2 -7.13 0.19 -43.08
N GLU A 3 -6.59 -0.96 -42.68
CA GLU A 3 -6.86 -1.65 -41.43
C GLU A 3 -6.61 -0.67 -40.28
N GLN A 4 -7.69 -0.12 -39.71
CA GLN A 4 -7.63 0.61 -38.44
C GLN A 4 -7.58 -0.46 -37.36
N PHE A 5 -6.35 -0.75 -36.94
CA PHE A 5 -6.01 -1.65 -35.85
C PHE A 5 -6.81 -1.32 -34.60
N GLU A 6 -7.30 -2.39 -33.97
CA GLU A 6 -8.18 -2.45 -32.80
C GLU A 6 -7.46 -1.99 -31.52
N ASP A 7 -7.04 -0.73 -31.44
CA ASP A 7 -6.46 -0.11 -30.23
C ASP A 7 -7.56 0.45 -29.29
N GLN A 8 -8.62 -0.31 -29.02
CA GLN A 8 -9.72 0.13 -28.13
C GLN A 8 -10.07 -0.84 -27.00
N ASP A 9 -9.17 -1.75 -26.61
CA ASP A 9 -9.46 -2.79 -25.62
C ASP A 9 -8.45 -2.92 -24.45
N LEU A 10 -7.68 -1.87 -24.14
CA LEU A 10 -6.71 -1.91 -23.02
C LEU A 10 -6.96 -0.88 -21.91
N GLU A 11 -8.02 -0.08 -22.03
CA GLU A 11 -8.62 0.59 -20.89
C GLU A 11 -9.81 -0.24 -20.41
N ALA A 12 -9.55 -1.48 -19.98
CA ALA A 12 -10.38 -2.09 -18.95
C ALA A 12 -10.25 -1.17 -17.73
N ARG A 13 -11.05 -0.11 -17.75
CA ARG A 13 -11.20 0.87 -16.69
C ARG A 13 -11.36 0.08 -15.41
N VAL A 14 -10.32 0.05 -14.59
CA VAL A 14 -10.49 -0.17 -13.16
C VAL A 14 -11.28 1.03 -12.68
N THR A 15 -12.59 0.97 -12.91
CA THR A 15 -13.54 1.89 -12.35
C THR A 15 -13.62 1.40 -10.92
N TYR A 16 -12.82 1.97 -10.02
CA TYR A 16 -13.02 1.83 -8.60
C TYR A 16 -14.41 2.42 -8.30
N ASN A 17 -15.46 1.63 -8.49
CA ASN A 17 -16.76 1.95 -7.93
C ASN A 17 -16.53 1.86 -6.43
N ALA A 18 -16.59 3.00 -5.73
CA ALA A 18 -16.54 3.03 -4.27
C ALA A 18 -17.63 2.16 -3.62
N ASP A 19 -18.65 1.74 -4.39
CA ASP A 19 -19.69 0.80 -3.98
C ASP A 19 -19.31 -0.70 -4.12
N GLU A 20 -18.16 -1.05 -4.71
CA GLU A 20 -17.80 -2.46 -5.01
C GLU A 20 -16.90 -3.11 -3.95
N TYR A 21 -16.30 -2.30 -3.07
CA TYR A 21 -15.46 -2.76 -1.96
C TYR A 21 -15.90 -2.09 -0.65
N GLU A 22 -15.86 -2.86 0.44
CA GLU A 22 -16.14 -2.34 1.79
C GLU A 22 -14.97 -1.47 2.28
N GLU A 23 -15.29 -0.29 2.85
CA GLU A 23 -14.30 0.57 3.51
C GLU A 23 -13.73 -0.14 4.74
N ILE A 24 -12.40 -0.14 4.88
CA ILE A 24 -11.74 -0.75 6.03
C ILE A 24 -11.75 0.21 7.22
N THR A 25 -12.13 -0.29 8.40
CA THR A 25 -12.10 0.51 9.64
C THR A 25 -10.70 0.56 10.25
N SER A 26 -10.42 1.58 11.08
CA SER A 26 -9.15 1.67 11.82
C SER A 26 -8.86 0.43 12.67
N ASP A 27 -9.88 -0.12 13.34
CA ASP A 27 -9.76 -1.32 14.18
C ASP A 27 -9.45 -2.59 13.35
N GLU A 28 -9.82 -2.60 12.06
CA GLU A 28 -9.47 -3.67 11.13
C GLU A 28 -8.05 -3.51 10.62
N VAL A 29 -7.63 -2.28 10.29
CA VAL A 29 -6.24 -1.97 9.94
C VAL A 29 -5.27 -2.39 11.05
N ASP A 30 -5.55 -2.04 12.32
CA ASP A 30 -4.71 -2.42 13.46
C ASP A 30 -4.55 -3.94 13.58
N ARG A 31 -5.64 -4.69 13.39
CA ARG A 31 -5.63 -6.16 13.44
C ARG A 31 -4.82 -6.76 12.29
N VAL A 32 -4.92 -6.19 11.10
CA VAL A 32 -4.18 -6.64 9.92
C VAL A 32 -2.68 -6.36 10.09
N ILE A 33 -2.30 -5.18 10.55
CA ILE A 33 -0.90 -4.82 10.82
C ILE A 33 -0.30 -5.78 11.85
N ALA A 34 -1.00 -6.03 12.96
CA ALA A 34 -0.53 -6.96 13.98
C ALA A 34 -0.30 -8.39 13.42
N ALA A 35 -1.18 -8.86 12.53
CA ALA A 35 -1.01 -10.15 11.87
C ALA A 35 0.18 -10.17 10.90
N ILE A 36 0.43 -9.07 10.19
CA ILE A 36 1.59 -8.91 9.31
C ILE A 36 2.88 -8.91 10.12
N GLU A 37 2.92 -8.22 11.26
CA GLU A 37 4.07 -8.22 12.18
C GLU A 37 4.37 -9.61 12.74
N GLU A 38 3.36 -10.36 13.15
CA GLU A 38 3.52 -11.76 13.59
C GLU A 38 4.07 -12.63 12.45
N LEU A 39 3.53 -12.46 11.23
CA LEU A 39 4.02 -13.18 10.05
C LEU A 39 5.49 -12.84 9.77
N MET A 40 5.87 -11.56 9.82
CA MET A 40 7.27 -11.12 9.66
C MET A 40 8.21 -11.79 10.66
N GLN A 41 7.79 -11.99 11.91
CA GLN A 41 8.60 -12.68 12.93
C GLN A 41 8.80 -14.17 12.61
N SER A 42 7.83 -14.80 11.94
CA SER A 42 7.90 -16.22 11.56
C SER A 42 8.68 -16.48 10.27
N VAL A 43 8.85 -15.46 9.41
CA VAL A 43 9.46 -15.60 8.09
C VAL A 43 10.96 -15.33 8.13
N SER A 44 11.77 -16.31 7.73
CA SER A 44 13.22 -16.16 7.70
C SER A 44 13.75 -15.38 6.48
N SER A 45 13.01 -15.36 5.37
CA SER A 45 13.41 -14.67 4.14
C SER A 45 13.36 -13.14 4.31
N GLU A 46 14.48 -12.48 4.09
CA GLU A 46 14.59 -11.02 4.17
C GLU A 46 13.76 -10.33 3.07
N ASN A 47 13.78 -10.85 1.84
CA ASN A 47 12.97 -10.31 0.76
C ASN A 47 11.47 -10.36 1.08
N ILE A 48 10.99 -11.46 1.68
CA ILE A 48 9.58 -11.57 2.06
C ILE A 48 9.26 -10.60 3.20
N ARG A 49 10.16 -10.44 4.19
CA ARG A 49 9.99 -9.45 5.27
C ARG A 49 9.92 -8.02 4.73
N ALA A 50 10.74 -7.65 3.73
CA ALA A 50 10.68 -6.34 3.10
C ALA A 50 9.32 -6.07 2.43
N HIS A 51 8.78 -7.07 1.71
CA HIS A 51 7.43 -6.96 1.12
C HIS A 51 6.32 -6.84 2.17
N LEU A 52 6.42 -7.59 3.27
CA LEU A 52 5.45 -7.52 4.35
C LEU A 52 5.49 -6.16 5.07
N SER A 53 6.68 -5.59 5.27
CA SER A 53 6.85 -4.24 5.83
C SER A 53 6.19 -3.19 4.95
N ALA A 54 6.48 -3.20 3.64
CA ALA A 54 5.88 -2.25 2.70
C ALA A 54 4.35 -2.37 2.67
N ALA A 55 3.82 -3.60 2.72
CA ALA A 55 2.38 -3.82 2.78
C ALA A 55 1.74 -3.27 4.06
N ALA A 56 2.41 -3.39 5.21
CA ALA A 56 1.92 -2.81 6.47
C ALA A 56 1.83 -1.28 6.39
N ASP A 57 2.85 -0.63 5.79
CA ASP A 57 2.88 0.82 5.59
C ASP A 57 1.77 1.29 4.63
N GLU A 58 1.58 0.59 3.51
CA GLU A 58 0.50 0.88 2.54
C GLU A 58 -0.89 0.75 3.20
N ILE A 59 -1.11 -0.28 4.01
CA ILE A 59 -2.39 -0.50 4.70
C ILE A 59 -2.61 0.55 5.79
N PHE A 60 -1.56 0.97 6.50
CA PHE A 60 -1.63 2.05 7.48
C PHE A 60 -2.03 3.39 6.82
N SER A 61 -1.47 3.69 5.65
CA SER A 61 -1.80 4.90 4.88
C SER A 61 -3.30 4.97 4.52
N LEU A 62 -3.99 3.85 4.30
CA LEU A 62 -5.42 3.84 3.95
C LEU A 62 -6.34 4.52 4.97
N VAL A 63 -5.95 4.57 6.25
CA VAL A 63 -6.74 5.19 7.32
C VAL A 63 -6.13 6.51 7.79
N TYR A 64 -4.80 6.65 7.73
CA TYR A 64 -4.09 7.77 8.34
C TYR A 64 -3.58 8.82 7.35
N ASP A 65 -3.51 8.52 6.06
CA ASP A 65 -3.09 9.48 5.02
C ASP A 65 -4.26 10.37 4.54
N GLU A 66 -5.52 9.95 4.79
CA GLU A 66 -6.70 10.82 4.66
C GLU A 66 -6.71 11.98 5.68
N MET A 67 -5.91 11.89 6.76
CA MET A 67 -5.71 12.97 7.72
C MET A 67 -4.57 13.92 7.34
N GLY A 68 -4.18 13.98 6.06
CA GLY A 68 -3.47 15.11 5.45
C GLY A 68 -2.35 15.72 6.28
N GLU A 69 -1.23 15.00 6.45
CA GLU A 69 0.13 15.56 6.53
C GLU A 69 1.16 14.42 6.66
N GLY A 70 1.89 14.20 5.56
CA GLY A 70 3.23 13.59 5.47
C GLY A 70 3.66 12.60 6.54
N PHE A 71 3.50 11.30 6.27
CA PHE A 71 4.55 10.36 6.65
C PHE A 71 5.75 10.60 5.73
N GLU A 72 6.59 11.57 6.07
CA GLU A 72 7.95 11.64 5.56
C GLU A 72 8.64 10.34 5.98
N SER A 73 8.92 9.45 5.02
CA SER A 73 9.71 8.25 5.23
C SER A 73 10.91 8.59 6.12
N ALA A 74 11.12 7.82 7.19
CA ALA A 74 12.17 8.03 8.18
C ALA A 74 13.62 7.84 7.64
N ASP A 75 13.86 8.16 6.37
CA ASP A 75 15.13 8.05 5.66
C ASP A 75 15.86 9.41 5.53
N ASP A 76 15.30 10.53 6.03
CA ASP A 76 15.99 11.83 6.08
C ASP A 76 16.56 12.13 7.49
N VAL A 77 17.29 11.17 8.06
CA VAL A 77 18.20 11.46 9.20
C VAL A 77 19.56 11.85 8.62
N GLN A 78 19.63 13.00 7.93
CA GLN A 78 20.93 13.62 7.64
C GLN A 78 21.52 14.12 8.96
N THR A 79 22.50 13.35 9.44
CA THR A 79 23.40 13.69 10.53
C THR A 79 24.12 15.01 10.22
N GLU A 80 23.64 16.13 10.76
CA GLU A 80 24.47 17.32 10.90
C GLU A 80 25.30 17.20 12.17
N ALA A 81 26.52 16.71 12.00
CA ALA A 81 27.61 16.92 12.95
C ALA A 81 28.46 18.11 12.44
N ALA A 82 28.36 19.26 13.11
CA ALA A 82 29.37 20.32 13.13
C ALA A 82 29.29 21.13 14.43
#